data_AF-A0A6J4RI97-F1
#
_entry.id   AF-A0A6J4RI97-F1
#
_cell.length_a   1.000
_cell.length_b   1.000
_cell.length_c   1.000
_cell.angle_alpha   90.00
_cell.angle_beta   90.00
_cell.angle_gamma   90.00
#
_symmetry.space_group_name_H-M   'P 1'
#
loop_
_entity.id
_entity.type
_entity.pdbx_description
1 polymer ?
#
loop_
_entity_poly.entity_id
_entity_poly.type
_entity_poly.pdbx_seq_one_letter_code
_entity_poly.pdbx_strand_id
1 'polypeptide(L)'
;RAAYEGALRWAREALWAGGPRASGTLLRPQLRRMFVLLQATQALVRSAYGAVEPAPDDPAERARDARAARAFAAEAAFEVASEAMRLCGGLPPDRGVRFLDGSAFHPDKLLRDARTTHPTKEEPGHGPRQDP
;
A
#
# COMPACT_ATOMS: atom_id res chain seq x y z
N ARG A 1 4.86 3.43 -1.81
CA ARG A 1 5.49 4.74 -1.51
C ARG A 1 4.73 5.89 -2.17
N ALA A 2 4.63 5.94 -3.50
CA ALA A 2 3.94 7.03 -4.23
C ALA A 2 2.53 7.39 -3.70
N ALA A 3 1.70 6.39 -3.37
CA ALA A 3 0.36 6.62 -2.81
C ALA A 3 0.39 7.35 -1.46
N TYR A 4 1.36 7.04 -0.59
CA TYR A 4 1.53 7.71 0.70
C TYR A 4 2.02 9.16 0.52
N GLU A 5 3.02 9.36 -0.32
CA GLU A 5 3.57 10.70 -0.57
C GLU A 5 2.54 11.63 -1.20
N GLY A 6 1.78 11.13 -2.19
CA GLY A 6 0.71 11.89 -2.82
C GLY A 6 -0.41 12.25 -1.85
N ALA A 7 -0.86 11.30 -1.02
CA ALA A 7 -1.87 11.56 0.00
C ALA A 7 -1.38 12.53 1.10
N LEU A 8 -0.12 12.40 1.53
CA LEU A 8 0.50 13.30 2.51
C LEU A 8 0.60 14.72 1.95
N ARG A 9 1.04 14.85 0.69
CA ARG A 9 1.10 16.14 0.00
C ARG A 9 -0.27 16.77 -0.12
N TRP A 10 -1.27 16.01 -0.58
CA TRP A 10 -2.65 16.47 -0.69
C TRP A 10 -3.19 16.95 0.66
N ALA A 11 -2.97 16.18 1.73
CA ALA A 11 -3.41 16.55 3.08
C ALA A 11 -2.73 17.83 3.58
N ARG A 12 -1.44 18.04 3.27
CA ARG A 12 -0.73 19.28 3.59
C ARG A 12 -1.34 20.45 2.82
N GLU A 13 -1.49 20.36 1.51
CA GLU A 13 -2.04 21.46 0.71
C GLU A 13 -3.50 21.78 1.08
N ALA A 14 -4.31 20.78 1.44
CA ALA A 14 -5.67 20.97 1.93
C ALA A 14 -5.74 21.74 3.26
N LEU A 15 -4.78 21.52 4.17
CA LEU A 15 -4.65 22.29 5.41
C LEU A 15 -4.31 23.76 5.13
N TRP A 16 -3.39 24.00 4.19
CA TRP A 16 -2.98 25.36 3.79
C TRP A 16 -4.10 26.14 3.08
N ALA A 17 -4.94 25.45 2.30
CA ALA A 17 -6.07 26.05 1.61
C ALA A 17 -7.30 26.32 2.52
N GLY A 18 -7.20 26.06 3.83
CA GLY A 18 -8.31 26.29 4.78
C GLY A 18 -9.53 25.40 4.54
N GLY A 19 -9.38 24.30 3.80
CA GLY A 19 -10.50 23.47 3.37
C GLY A 19 -11.11 22.65 4.52
N PRO A 20 -12.45 22.52 4.60
CA PRO A 20 -13.14 21.77 5.67
C PRO A 20 -12.79 20.27 5.71
N ARG A 21 -12.26 19.71 4.62
CA ARG A 21 -11.76 18.32 4.57
C ARG A 21 -10.49 18.09 5.39
N ALA A 22 -9.78 19.15 5.78
CA ALA A 22 -8.48 19.09 6.42
C ALA A 22 -8.52 19.05 7.95
N SER A 23 -9.72 19.12 8.56
CA SER A 23 -9.90 19.17 10.02
C SER A 23 -9.60 17.81 10.69
N GLY A 24 -8.29 17.53 10.84
CA GLY A 24 -7.67 17.06 12.06
C GLY A 24 -7.79 15.58 12.42
N THR A 25 -9.00 15.04 12.56
CA THR A 25 -9.22 13.86 13.42
C THR A 25 -9.16 12.53 12.67
N LEU A 26 -9.66 12.46 11.43
CA LEU A 26 -9.66 11.21 10.64
C LEU A 26 -8.40 11.06 9.76
N LEU A 27 -7.85 12.17 9.29
CA LEU A 27 -6.67 12.21 8.42
C LEU A 27 -5.40 11.65 9.09
N ARG A 28 -5.16 12.02 10.35
CA ARG A 28 -3.92 11.67 11.06
C ARG A 28 -3.79 10.16 11.31
N PRO A 29 -4.81 9.44 11.81
CA PRO A 29 -4.77 7.99 11.94
C PRO A 29 -4.52 7.27 10.61
N GLN A 30 -5.18 7.72 9.53
CA GLN A 30 -5.05 7.10 8.19
C GLN A 30 -3.63 7.27 7.64
N LEU A 31 -3.09 8.49 7.64
CA LEU A 31 -1.71 8.76 7.22
C LEU A 31 -0.67 8.04 8.07
N ARG A 32 -0.90 7.94 9.39
CA ARG A 32 -0.02 7.18 10.30
C ARG A 32 -0.03 5.69 9.96
N ARG A 33 -1.21 5.11 9.71
CA ARG A 33 -1.36 3.71 9.31
C ARG A 33 -0.63 3.43 8.00
N MET A 34 -0.82 4.28 6.98
CA MET A 34 -0.10 4.18 5.71
C MET A 34 1.42 4.22 5.88
N PHE A 35 1.91 5.11 6.74
CA PHE A 35 3.34 5.22 7.06
C PHE A 35 3.86 3.94 7.73
N VAL A 36 3.16 3.42 8.74
CA VAL A 36 3.55 2.18 9.44
C VAL A 36 3.63 1.01 8.47
N LEU A 37 2.64 0.83 7.58
CA LEU A 37 2.65 -0.23 6.57
C LEU A 37 3.84 -0.10 5.62
N LEU A 38 4.16 1.13 5.19
CA LEU A 38 5.30 1.40 4.32
C LEU A 38 6.63 1.04 5.02
N GLN A 39 6.78 1.42 6.29
CA GLN A 39 7.99 1.13 7.07
C GLN A 39 8.12 -0.38 7.37
N ALA A 40 7.02 -1.05 7.72
CA ALA A 40 6.98 -2.49 7.93
C ALA A 40 7.38 -3.25 6.66
N THR A 41 6.83 -2.84 5.50
CA THR A 41 7.18 -3.44 4.20
C THR A 41 8.67 -3.29 3.90
N GLN A 42 9.24 -2.10 4.13
CA GLN A 42 10.68 -1.86 3.92
C GLN A 42 11.54 -2.71 4.87
N ALA A 43 11.13 -2.87 6.13
CA ALA A 43 11.83 -3.70 7.09
C ALA A 43 11.81 -5.18 6.68
N LEU A 44 10.64 -5.72 6.32
CA LEU A 44 10.48 -7.11 5.89
C LEU A 44 11.23 -7.42 4.59
N VAL A 45 11.16 -6.53 3.60
CA VAL A 45 11.90 -6.71 2.33
C VAL A 45 13.41 -6.67 2.57
N ARG A 46 13.91 -5.76 3.42
CA ARG A 46 15.35 -5.75 3.77
C ARG A 46 15.78 -6.99 4.54
N SER A 47 14.92 -7.51 5.41
CA SER A 47 15.16 -8.77 6.13
C SER A 47 15.23 -9.95 5.15
N ALA A 48 14.25 -10.07 4.26
CA ALA A 48 14.11 -11.22 3.36
C ALA A 48 15.11 -11.24 2.19
N TYR A 49 15.53 -10.07 1.70
CA TYR A 49 16.44 -9.95 0.54
C TYR A 49 17.85 -9.44 0.91
N GLY A 50 18.10 -9.19 2.20
CA GLY A 50 19.43 -8.94 2.75
C GLY A 50 19.76 -7.47 3.03
N ALA A 51 20.30 -7.23 4.24
CA ALA A 51 21.27 -6.19 4.60
C ALA A 51 21.66 -6.20 6.10
N VAL A 52 20.88 -6.84 6.99
CA VAL A 52 20.95 -6.57 8.45
C VAL A 52 21.24 -7.79 9.33
N GLU A 53 20.86 -9.01 8.91
CA GLU A 53 21.01 -10.25 9.70
C GLU A 53 21.86 -11.27 8.93
N PRO A 54 22.57 -12.20 9.62
CA PRO A 54 23.16 -13.35 8.95
C PRO A 54 22.07 -14.09 8.18
N ALA A 55 22.32 -14.36 6.90
CA ALA A 55 21.38 -15.10 6.07
C ALA A 55 21.08 -16.47 6.73
N PRO A 56 19.81 -16.92 6.77
CA PRO A 56 19.50 -18.26 7.22
C PRO A 56 20.34 -19.28 6.46
N ASP A 57 20.93 -20.23 7.16
CA ASP A 57 21.76 -21.27 6.55
C ASP A 57 20.95 -22.06 5.50
N ASP A 58 19.65 -22.23 5.72
CA ASP A 58 18.72 -22.92 4.83
C ASP A 58 18.18 -22.01 3.69
N PRO A 59 18.46 -22.32 2.41
CA PRO A 59 17.86 -21.64 1.27
C PRO A 59 16.32 -21.73 1.21
N ALA A 60 15.72 -22.79 1.77
CA ALA A 60 14.27 -22.97 1.78
C ALA A 60 13.59 -21.99 2.76
N GLU A 61 14.21 -21.72 3.90
CA GLU A 61 13.76 -20.71 4.87
C GLU A 61 13.81 -19.30 4.25
N ARG A 62 14.93 -18.94 3.61
CA ARG A 62 15.05 -17.69 2.84
C ARG A 62 13.96 -17.54 1.78
N ALA A 63 13.65 -18.62 1.06
CA ALA A 63 12.59 -18.60 0.06
C ALA A 63 11.19 -18.39 0.66
N ARG A 64 10.92 -18.91 1.87
CA ARG A 64 9.67 -18.68 2.60
C ARG A 64 9.55 -17.23 3.04
N ASP A 65 10.60 -16.66 3.63
CA ASP A 65 10.62 -15.26 4.05
C ASP A 65 10.45 -14.29 2.88
N ALA A 66 11.12 -14.57 1.75
CA ALA A 66 10.96 -13.81 0.52
C ALA A 66 9.52 -13.82 -0.01
N ARG A 67 8.83 -14.97 0.07
CA ARG A 67 7.41 -15.09 -0.30
C ARG A 67 6.51 -14.34 0.69
N ALA A 68 6.74 -14.48 1.99
CA ALA A 68 5.98 -13.78 3.03
C ALA A 68 6.12 -12.26 2.90
N ALA A 69 7.35 -11.76 2.71
CA ALA A 69 7.63 -10.34 2.49
C ALA A 69 6.95 -9.82 1.22
N ARG A 70 6.94 -10.61 0.13
CA ARG A 70 6.25 -10.25 -1.12
C ARG A 70 4.74 -10.19 -0.94
N ALA A 71 4.14 -11.17 -0.26
CA ALA A 71 2.70 -11.19 0.01
C ALA A 71 2.29 -9.98 0.86
N PHE A 72 3.02 -9.73 1.96
CA PHE A 72 2.80 -8.57 2.80
C PHE A 72 2.95 -7.25 2.04
N ALA A 73 3.96 -7.12 1.18
CA ALA A 73 4.17 -5.93 0.38
C ALA A 73 3.00 -5.66 -0.58
N ALA A 74 2.41 -6.71 -1.17
CA ALA A 74 1.25 -6.58 -2.05
C ALA A 74 -0.01 -6.14 -1.29
N GLU A 75 -0.27 -6.74 -0.11
CA GLU A 75 -1.37 -6.34 0.77
C GLU A 75 -1.21 -4.89 1.25
N ALA A 76 -0.02 -4.53 1.75
CA ALA A 76 0.30 -3.19 2.18
C ALA A 76 0.19 -2.17 1.04
N ALA A 77 0.62 -2.51 -0.18
CA ALA A 77 0.48 -1.64 -1.35
C ALA A 77 -0.99 -1.36 -1.68
N PHE A 78 -1.84 -2.39 -1.67
CA PHE A 78 -3.27 -2.26 -1.90
C PHE A 78 -3.95 -1.42 -0.82
N GLU A 79 -3.62 -1.67 0.45
CA GLU A 79 -4.20 -0.94 1.56
C GLU A 79 -3.81 0.54 1.54
N VAL A 80 -2.53 0.85 1.33
CA VAL A 80 -2.04 2.23 1.19
C VAL A 80 -2.69 2.94 0.01
N ALA A 81 -2.82 2.28 -1.15
CA ALA A 81 -3.48 2.89 -2.31
C ALA A 81 -4.99 3.09 -2.08
N SER A 82 -5.65 2.14 -1.41
CA SER A 82 -7.07 2.24 -1.04
C SER A 82 -7.33 3.39 -0.08
N GLU A 83 -6.46 3.56 0.93
CA GLU A 83 -6.56 4.67 1.88
C GLU A 83 -6.31 6.00 1.19
N ALA A 84 -5.31 6.10 0.30
CA ALA A 84 -5.05 7.30 -0.48
C ALA A 84 -6.26 7.71 -1.33
N MET A 85 -6.95 6.73 -1.95
CA MET A 85 -8.18 6.98 -2.73
C MET A 85 -9.34 7.48 -1.85
N ARG A 86 -9.53 6.88 -0.67
CA ARG A 86 -10.54 7.32 0.30
C ARG A 86 -10.26 8.72 0.81
N LEU A 87 -9.00 9.01 1.18
CA LEU A 87 -8.55 10.31 1.65
C LEU A 87 -8.82 11.41 0.63
N CYS A 88 -8.47 11.17 -0.64
CA CYS A 88 -8.67 12.14 -1.71
C CYS A 88 -10.15 12.29 -2.13
N GLY A 89 -11.08 11.59 -1.46
CA GLY A 89 -12.51 11.78 -1.60
C GLY A 89 -13.13 11.18 -2.85
N GLY A 90 -12.55 10.11 -3.40
CA GLY A 90 -13.15 9.34 -4.48
C GLY A 90 -13.41 10.13 -5.78
N LEU A 91 -12.59 11.14 -6.06
CA LEU A 91 -12.70 11.97 -7.27
C LEU A 91 -12.67 11.10 -8.55
N PRO A 92 -13.36 11.52 -9.62
CA PRO A 92 -13.45 10.74 -10.84
C PRO A 92 -12.04 10.50 -11.44
N PRO A 93 -11.80 9.28 -11.98
CA PRO A 93 -10.47 8.78 -12.34
C PRO A 93 -9.81 9.55 -13.49
N ASP A 94 -10.57 10.33 -14.25
CA ASP A 94 -10.13 11.05 -15.43
C ASP A 94 -9.34 12.33 -15.11
N ARG A 95 -9.50 12.91 -13.91
CA ARG A 95 -8.90 14.23 -13.58
C ARG A 95 -7.77 14.20 -12.57
N GLY A 96 -7.66 13.13 -11.78
CA GLY A 96 -6.72 13.06 -10.67
C GLY A 96 -6.93 14.15 -9.62
N VAL A 97 -6.12 14.12 -8.59
CA VAL A 97 -6.05 15.11 -7.52
C VAL A 97 -5.03 16.15 -7.94
N ARG A 98 -5.47 17.39 -8.18
CA ARG A 98 -4.54 18.47 -8.53
C ARG A 98 -3.88 19.06 -7.29
N PHE A 99 -2.56 19.22 -7.39
CA PHE A 99 -1.78 19.96 -6.42
C PHE A 99 -1.73 21.45 -6.77
N LEU A 100 -1.29 22.28 -5.82
CA LEU A 100 -1.15 23.72 -5.96
C LEU A 100 -0.14 24.14 -7.04
N ASP A 101 0.83 23.27 -7.37
CA ASP A 101 1.80 23.49 -8.45
C ASP A 101 1.28 23.12 -9.85
N GLY A 102 0.03 22.68 -9.95
CA GLY A 102 -0.60 22.24 -11.20
C GLY A 102 -0.33 20.79 -11.61
N SER A 103 0.54 20.06 -10.88
CA SER A 103 0.74 18.62 -11.10
C SER A 103 -0.45 17.81 -10.56
N ALA A 104 -0.57 16.56 -11.03
CA ALA A 104 -1.70 15.68 -10.70
C ALA A 104 -1.24 14.38 -10.03
N PHE A 105 -1.96 13.97 -8.99
CA PHE A 105 -1.83 12.70 -8.30
C PHE A 105 -3.01 11.79 -8.65
N HIS A 106 -2.73 10.57 -9.07
CA HIS A 106 -3.75 9.61 -9.54
C HIS A 106 -3.84 8.40 -8.59
N PRO A 107 -4.55 8.52 -7.45
CA PRO A 107 -4.69 7.44 -6.49
C PRO A 107 -5.46 6.24 -7.07
N ASP A 108 -6.37 6.48 -8.04
CA ASP A 108 -7.11 5.43 -8.75
C ASP A 108 -6.19 4.53 -9.57
N LYS A 109 -5.20 5.12 -10.26
CA LYS A 109 -4.21 4.38 -11.06
C LYS A 109 -3.38 3.50 -10.14
N LEU A 110 -2.89 4.07 -9.04
CA LEU A 110 -2.11 3.33 -8.05
C LEU A 110 -2.92 2.20 -7.40
N LEU A 111 -4.22 2.39 -7.16
CA LEU A 111 -5.09 1.35 -6.65
C LEU A 111 -5.33 0.23 -7.68
N ARG A 112 -5.52 0.58 -8.96
CA ARG A 112 -5.61 -0.41 -10.05
C ARG A 112 -4.33 -1.22 -10.17
N ASP A 113 -3.18 -0.57 -10.18
CA ASP A 113 -1.88 -1.23 -10.25
C ASP A 113 -1.69 -2.17 -9.04
N ALA A 114 -2.02 -1.71 -7.82
CA ALA A 114 -1.90 -2.53 -6.62
C ALA A 114 -2.82 -3.76 -6.64
N ARG A 115 -4.03 -3.66 -7.22
CA ARG A 115 -4.95 -4.81 -7.39
C ARG A 115 -4.35 -5.92 -8.26
N THR A 116 -3.58 -5.58 -9.29
CA THR A 116 -2.94 -6.59 -10.16
C THR A 116 -1.88 -7.40 -9.42
N THR A 117 -1.29 -6.82 -8.38
CA THR A 117 -0.24 -7.46 -7.57
C THR A 117 -0.77 -8.10 -6.29
N HIS A 118 -1.97 -7.71 -5.85
CA HIS A 118 -2.60 -8.25 -4.65
C HIS A 118 -2.99 -9.70 -4.93
N PRO A 119 -2.63 -10.66 -4.06
CA PRO A 119 -3.18 -12.00 -4.17
C PRO A 119 -4.70 -11.89 -4.00
N THR A 120 -5.45 -12.01 -5.08
CA THR A 120 -6.87 -12.35 -4.98
C THR A 120 -6.88 -13.69 -4.27
N LYS A 121 -7.66 -13.79 -3.18
CA LYS A 121 -7.85 -15.01 -2.42
C LYS A 121 -8.28 -16.11 -3.38
N GLU A 122 -7.33 -16.87 -3.91
CA GLU A 122 -7.62 -18.02 -4.76
C GLU A 122 -8.42 -18.99 -3.90
N GLU A 123 -9.52 -19.46 -4.49
CA GLU A 123 -10.47 -20.38 -3.90
C GLU A 123 -9.76 -21.60 -3.29
N PRO A 124 -10.29 -22.19 -2.21
CA PRO A 124 -9.69 -23.38 -1.63
C PRO A 124 -9.67 -24.49 -2.68
N GLY A 125 -8.45 -24.80 -3.15
CA GLY A 125 -8.19 -25.91 -4.05
C GLY A 125 -8.85 -27.18 -3.54
N HIS A 126 -9.73 -27.70 -4.38
CA HIS A 126 -10.43 -28.98 -4.27
C HIS A 126 -9.49 -30.06 -3.70
N GLY A 127 -9.82 -30.56 -2.50
CA GLY A 127 -9.13 -31.71 -1.91
C GLY A 127 -9.17 -32.92 -2.85
N PRO A 128 -8.18 -33.83 -2.77
CA PRO A 128 -8.15 -34.98 -3.64
C PRO A 128 -9.41 -35.82 -3.43
N ARG A 129 -10.17 -36.06 -4.51
CA ARG A 129 -11.19 -37.10 -4.54
C ARG A 129 -10.50 -38.44 -4.22
N GLN A 130 -10.82 -38.99 -3.06
CA GLN A 130 -10.66 -40.41 -2.83
C GLN A 130 -11.83 -41.09 -3.51
N ASP A 131 -11.56 -41.71 -4.66
CA ASP A 131 -12.48 -42.64 -5.31
C ASP A 131 -12.35 -44.04 -4.66
N PRO A 132 -13.43 -44.84 -4.66
CA PRO A 132 -13.67 -45.96 -3.75
C PRO A 132 -12.86 -47.24 -4.01
#